data_AF-A0A1Y4URR4-F1
#
_entry.id   AF-A0A1Y4URR4-F1
#
_cell.length_a   1.000
_cell.length_b   1.000
_cell.length_c   1.000
_cell.angle_alpha   90.00
_cell.angle_beta   90.00
_cell.angle_gamma   90.00
#
_symmetry.space_group_name_H-M   'P 1'
#
loop_
_entity.id
_entity.type
_entity.pdbx_description
1 polymer ?
#
loop_
_entity_poly.entity_id
_entity_poly.type
_entity_poly.pdbx_seq_one_letter_code
_entity_poly.pdbx_strand_id
1 'polypeptide(L)' 'MIKINVKYKNPYFWIGLLGVIFTAIDADIEMFTNWQIVIDSIKNVFSNPYMILNIIMAIIGVINDPTK' A
#
# COMPACT_ATOMS: atom_id res chain seq x y z
N MET A 1 20.23 13.99 1.88
CA MET A 1 19.97 13.89 0.43
C MET A 1 19.06 12.70 0.21
N ILE A 2 17.79 12.96 -0.08
CA ILE A 2 16.79 11.90 -0.29
C ILE A 2 17.07 11.25 -1.65
N LYS A 3 17.66 10.05 -1.67
CA LYS A 3 17.91 9.27 -2.90
C LYS A 3 16.65 8.49 -3.32
N ILE A 4 15.53 9.19 -3.47
CA ILE A 4 14.26 8.61 -3.97
C ILE A 4 14.47 7.92 -5.34
N ASN A 5 15.36 8.47 -6.18
CA ASN A 5 15.52 8.07 -7.58
C ASN A 5 16.09 6.66 -7.82
N VAL A 6 16.69 6.03 -6.79
CA VAL A 6 17.27 4.68 -6.89
C VAL A 6 16.29 3.61 -6.39
N LYS A 7 15.39 3.97 -5.46
CA LYS A 7 14.45 3.05 -4.80
C LYS A 7 13.36 2.55 -5.76
N TYR A 8 12.82 3.41 -6.63
CA TYR A 8 11.79 3.03 -7.60
C TYR A 8 12.26 2.03 -8.67
N LYS A 9 13.57 1.91 -8.90
CA LYS A 9 14.14 0.93 -9.83
C LYS A 9 14.29 -0.46 -9.20
N ASN A 10 14.11 -0.58 -7.88
CA ASN A 10 14.23 -1.85 -7.16
C ASN A 10 12.87 -2.56 -7.07
N PRO A 11 12.71 -3.78 -7.62
CA PRO A 11 11.48 -4.56 -7.49
C PRO A 11 11.07 -4.81 -6.03
N TYR A 12 12.05 -5.01 -5.13
CA TYR A 12 11.79 -5.26 -3.71
C TYR A 12 11.18 -4.05 -2.99
N PHE A 13 11.43 -2.83 -3.47
CA PHE A 13 10.76 -1.64 -2.94
C PHE A 13 9.26 -1.70 -3.21
N TRP A 14 8.85 -2.10 -4.41
CA TRP A 14 7.43 -2.21 -4.78
C TRP A 14 6.72 -3.34 -4.02
N ILE A 15 7.40 -4.47 -3.77
CA ILE A 15 6.86 -5.56 -2.95
C ILE A 15 6.63 -5.07 -1.50
N GLY A 16 7.60 -4.35 -0.93
CA GLY A 16 7.47 -3.77 0.40
C GLY A 16 6.36 -2.71 0.49
N LEU A 17 6.25 -1.86 -0.53
CA LEU A 17 5.19 -0.86 -0.63
C LEU A 17 3.79 -1.50 -0.70
N LEU A 18 3.63 -2.54 -1.53
CA LEU A 18 2.37 -3.30 -1.60
C LEU A 18 2.02 -3.96 -0.26
N GLY A 19 3.00 -4.54 0.43
CA GLY A 19 2.77 -5.11 1.76
C GLY A 19 2.28 -4.08 2.77
N VAL A 20 2.89 -2.90 2.79
CA VAL A 20 2.50 -1.80 3.67
C VAL A 20 1.10 -1.25 3.32
N ILE A 21 0.75 -1.18 2.04
CA ILE A 21 -0.60 -0.81 1.60
C ILE A 21 -1.63 -1.86 2.03
N PHE A 22 -1.33 -3.16 1.89
CA PHE A 22 -2.21 -4.24 2.35
C PHE A 22 -2.46 -4.19 3.86
N THR A 23 -1.42 -3.90 4.66
CA THR A 23 -1.58 -3.67 6.09
C THR A 23 -2.41 -2.42 6.39
N ALA A 24 -2.23 -1.34 5.64
CA ALA A 24 -2.94 -0.08 5.86
C ALA A 24 -4.46 -0.17 5.60
N ILE A 25 -4.89 -1.06 4.70
CA ILE A 25 -6.30 -1.31 4.38
C ILE A 25 -6.91 -2.46 5.21
N ASP A 26 -6.14 -3.06 6.12
CA ASP A 26 -6.53 -4.26 6.86
C ASP A 26 -7.01 -5.39 5.93
N ALA A 27 -6.19 -5.70 4.92
CA ALA A 27 -6.55 -6.65 3.88
C ALA A 27 -6.75 -8.07 4.44
N ASP A 28 -7.94 -8.62 4.27
CA ASP A 28 -8.26 -10.00 4.64
C ASP A 28 -7.94 -10.97 3.50
N ILE A 29 -7.56 -12.20 3.83
CA ILE A 29 -7.32 -13.30 2.89
C ILE A 29 -8.58 -13.59 2.07
N GLU A 30 -9.77 -13.42 2.67
CA GLU A 30 -11.05 -13.56 1.97
C GLU A 30 -11.18 -12.61 0.78
N MET A 31 -10.54 -11.43 0.83
CA MET A 31 -10.54 -10.46 -0.27
C MET A 31 -9.89 -11.02 -1.54
N PHE A 32 -8.99 -12.00 -1.41
CA PHE A 32 -8.24 -12.59 -2.51
C PHE A 32 -8.84 -13.91 -3.03
N THR A 33 -9.98 -14.35 -2.49
CA THR A 33 -10.62 -15.61 -2.89
C THR A 33 -11.34 -15.52 -4.23
N ASN A 34 -11.79 -14.32 -4.64
CA ASN A 34 -12.50 -14.08 -5.89
C ASN A 34 -12.17 -12.70 -6.46
N TRP A 35 -11.92 -12.62 -7.76
CA TRP A 35 -11.66 -11.37 -8.49
C TRP A 35 -12.76 -10.33 -8.35
N GLN A 36 -14.02 -10.75 -8.19
CA GLN A 36 -15.13 -9.84 -7.93
C GLN A 36 -14.99 -9.16 -6.55
N ILE A 37 -14.62 -9.94 -5.53
CA ILE A 37 -14.40 -9.45 -4.17
C ILE A 37 -13.21 -8.50 -4.13
N VAL A 38 -12.14 -8.79 -4.88
CA VAL A 38 -10.99 -7.88 -5.01
C VAL A 38 -11.43 -6.51 -5.54
N ILE A 39 -12.20 -6.48 -6.62
CA ILE A 39 -12.66 -5.23 -7.24
C ILE A 39 -13.56 -4.45 -6.30
N ASP A 40 -14.47 -5.13 -5.60
CA ASP A 40 -15.40 -4.47 -4.68
C ASP A 40 -14.69 -3.97 -3.41
N SER A 41 -13.67 -4.70 -2.93
CA SER A 41 -12.80 -4.26 -1.83
C SER A 41 -12.00 -3.01 -2.20
N ILE A 42 -11.46 -2.94 -3.43
CA ILE A 42 -10.77 -1.75 -3.93
C ILE A 42 -11.72 -0.54 -3.97
N LYS A 43 -12.95 -0.71 -4.48
CA LYS A 43 -13.95 0.37 -4.48
C LYS A 43 -14.30 0.82 -3.07
N ASN A 44 -14.39 -0.10 -2.11
CA ASN A 44 -14.67 0.22 -0.72
C ASN A 44 -13.54 1.05 -0.09
N VAL A 45 -12.28 0.72 -0.37
CA VAL A 45 -11.12 1.51 0.06
C VAL A 45 -11.21 2.95 -0.43
N PHE A 46 -11.57 3.17 -1.70
CA PHE A 46 -11.76 4.53 -2.25
C PHE A 46 -13.01 5.25 -1.73
N SER A 47 -13.99 4.52 -1.22
CA SER A 47 -15.21 5.07 -0.63
C SER A 47 -15.04 5.43 0.85
N ASN A 48 -13.96 4.94 1.47
CA ASN A 48 -13.67 5.15 2.89
C ASN A 48 -12.51 6.16 3.09
N PRO A 49 -12.80 7.41 3.51
CA PRO A 49 -11.78 8.44 3.68
C PRO A 49 -10.72 8.09 4.74
N TYR A 50 -11.07 7.27 5.75
CA TYR A 50 -10.12 6.79 6.75
C TYR A 50 -9.08 5.85 6.15
N MET A 51 -9.52 4.91 5.29
CA MET A 51 -8.59 3.99 4.62
C MET A 51 -7.66 4.73 3.66
N ILE A 52 -8.17 5.74 2.95
CA ILE A 52 -7.34 6.61 2.10
C ILE A 52 -6.26 7.31 2.93
N LEU A 53 -6.62 7.86 4.09
CA LEU A 53 -5.66 8.51 4.99
C LEU A 53 -4.60 7.53 5.49
N ASN A 54 -4.99 6.30 5.85
CA ASN A 54 -4.05 5.25 6.24
C ASN A 54 -3.06 4.91 5.11
N ILE A 55 -3.53 4.74 3.87
CA ILE A 55 -2.65 4.48 2.72
C ILE A 55 -1.67 5.64 2.51
N ILE A 56 -2.13 6.89 2.60
CA ILE A 56 -1.27 8.08 2.45
C ILE A 56 -0.19 8.10 3.55
N MET A 57 -0.57 7.87 4.80
CA MET A 57 0.38 7.80 5.93
C MET A 57 1.39 6.66 5.74
N ALA A 58 0.93 5.52 5.26
CA ALA A 58 1.75 4.35 4.99
C ALA A 58 2.78 4.64 3.87
N ILE A 59 2.37 5.31 2.78
CA ILE A 59 3.27 5.74 1.70
C ILE A 59 4.29 6.76 2.21
N ILE A 60 3.87 7.74 3.00
CA ILE A 60 4.78 8.74 3.61
C ILE A 60 5.82 8.04 4.49
N GLY A 61 5.39 7.06 5.29
CA GLY A 61 6.27 6.23 6.11
C GLY A 61 7.33 5.51 5.29
N VAL A 62 6.94 4.85 4.19
CA VAL A 62 7.87 4.12 3.31
C VAL A 62 8.86 5.05 2.60
N ILE A 63 8.44 6.25 2.23
CA ILE A 63 9.32 7.23 1.56
C ILE A 63 10.32 7.83 2.56
N ASN A 64 9.88 8.12 3.78
CA ASN A 64 10.70 8.73 4.83
C ASN A 64 11.56 7.73 5.62
N ASP A 65 11.31 6.42 5.50
CA ASP A 65 12.09 5.40 6.20
C ASP A 65 13.59 5.52 5.81
N PRO A 66 14.46 5.93 6.76
CA PRO A 66 15.89 6.11 6.51
C PRO A 66 16.65 4.79 6.43
N THR A 67 15.99 3.66 6.70
CA THR A 67 16.65 2.36 6.92
C THR A 67 16.93 1.58 5.62
N LYS A 68 16.60 2.14 4.44
CA LYS A 68 16.98 1.59 3.12
C LYS A 68 17.25 2.70 2.11
#